data_AF-A0A6B3HRI7-F1
#
_entry.id   AF-A0A6B3HRI7-F1
#
_cell.length_a   1.000
_cell.length_b   1.000
_cell.length_c   1.000
_cell.angle_alpha   90.00
_cell.angle_beta   90.00
_cell.angle_gamma   90.00
#
_symmetry.space_group_name_H-M   'P 1'
#
loop_
_entity.id
_entity.type
_entity.pdbx_description
1 polymer ?
#
loop_
_entity_poly.entity_id
_entity_poly.type
_entity_poly.pdbx_seq_one_letter_code
_entity_poly.pdbx_strand_id
1 'polypeptide(L)'
;PQHEFDLFALSRSAHQEDQGWVRLPHHVSRVRTAPLWTPEDGTLRGSGERGLLARLVTGGGVSFGRRDRRRFAAHVKALATAICATEDAGPDPAAGAGPGAELFTEGLYGLAELARERGGLHLALRSETTVRIL
;
A
#
# COMPACT_ATOMS: atom_id res chain seq x y z
N PRO A 1 -12.73 -8.74 -37.73
CA PRO A 1 -13.08 -8.23 -36.38
C PRO A 1 -11.93 -7.37 -35.83
N GLN A 2 -12.08 -6.03 -35.86
CA GLN A 2 -11.11 -5.14 -35.20
C GLN A 2 -11.49 -5.07 -33.71
N HIS A 3 -10.60 -5.52 -32.84
CA HIS A 3 -10.78 -5.44 -31.39
C HIS A 3 -10.33 -4.07 -30.89
N GLU A 4 -11.06 -3.54 -29.91
CA GLU A 4 -10.74 -2.30 -29.22
C GLU A 4 -10.32 -2.62 -27.78
N PHE A 5 -9.30 -1.94 -27.27
CA PHE A 5 -8.71 -2.23 -25.97
C PHE A 5 -8.68 -1.00 -25.05
N ASP A 6 -9.09 -1.23 -23.81
CA ASP A 6 -8.81 -0.37 -22.67
C ASP A 6 -7.52 -0.86 -21.99
N LEU A 7 -6.50 -0.01 -21.93
CA LEU A 7 -5.25 -0.33 -21.24
C LEU A 7 -5.26 0.19 -19.81
N PHE A 8 -4.89 -0.68 -18.87
CA PHE A 8 -4.60 -0.32 -17.49
C PHE A 8 -3.10 -0.47 -17.27
N ALA A 9 -2.42 0.65 -17.12
CA ALA A 9 -0.98 0.69 -16.95
C ALA A 9 -0.63 1.05 -15.50
N LEU A 10 0.32 0.31 -14.94
CA LEU A 10 0.82 0.51 -13.58
C LEU A 10 2.24 1.08 -13.64
N SER A 11 2.45 2.26 -13.07
CA SER A 11 3.76 2.91 -13.01
C SER A 11 4.44 2.60 -11.67
N ARG A 12 5.76 2.42 -11.69
CA ARG A 12 6.55 2.10 -10.48
C ARG A 12 7.36 3.28 -9.95
N SER A 13 7.42 4.40 -10.67
CA SER A 13 8.13 5.60 -10.23
C SER A 13 7.60 6.89 -10.87
N ALA A 14 7.86 8.02 -10.22
CA ALA A 14 7.59 9.36 -10.73
C ALA A 14 8.27 9.60 -12.09
N HIS A 15 9.54 9.20 -12.16
CA HIS A 15 10.34 9.36 -13.37
C HIS A 15 9.68 8.62 -14.55
N GLN A 16 9.15 7.41 -14.34
CA GLN A 16 8.48 6.65 -15.40
C GLN A 16 7.21 7.36 -15.92
N GLU A 17 6.45 8.02 -15.05
CA GLU A 17 5.29 8.82 -15.48
C GLU A 17 5.69 10.09 -16.22
N ASP A 18 6.76 10.76 -15.78
CA ASP A 18 7.26 11.98 -16.40
C ASP A 18 7.87 11.72 -17.79
N GLN A 19 8.33 10.49 -18.08
CA GLN A 19 8.70 10.07 -19.44
C GLN A 19 7.50 9.99 -20.40
N GLY A 20 6.27 10.07 -19.90
CA GLY A 20 5.07 10.05 -20.71
C GLY A 20 4.75 8.69 -21.33
N TRP A 21 3.83 8.68 -22.30
CA TRP A 21 3.42 7.45 -22.98
C TRP A 21 4.20 7.24 -24.27
N VAL A 22 4.53 5.98 -24.53
CA VAL A 22 4.92 5.55 -25.88
C VAL A 22 3.74 5.72 -26.84
N ARG A 23 4.03 5.82 -28.15
CA ARG A 23 2.98 5.93 -29.17
C ARG A 23 2.02 4.75 -29.06
N LEU A 24 0.75 5.03 -28.77
CA LEU A 24 -0.27 4.01 -28.57
C LEU A 24 -0.68 3.37 -29.91
N PRO A 25 -0.85 2.03 -29.95
CA PRO A 25 -1.43 1.35 -31.09
C PRO A 25 -2.85 1.85 -31.38
N HIS A 26 -3.25 1.85 -32.66
CA HIS A 26 -4.53 2.40 -33.14
C HIS A 26 -5.78 1.72 -32.56
N HIS A 27 -5.63 0.53 -32.00
CA HIS A 27 -6.69 -0.26 -31.38
C HIS A 27 -6.93 0.08 -29.90
N VAL A 28 -6.12 0.97 -29.32
CA VAL A 28 -6.26 1.42 -27.93
C VAL A 28 -7.06 2.71 -27.93
N SER A 29 -8.28 2.66 -27.39
CA SER A 29 -9.14 3.84 -27.29
C SER A 29 -9.00 4.57 -25.96
N ARG A 30 -8.59 3.85 -24.90
CA ARG A 30 -8.42 4.43 -23.58
C ARG A 30 -7.23 3.85 -22.83
N VAL A 31 -6.50 4.71 -22.12
CA VAL A 31 -5.47 4.31 -21.16
C VAL A 31 -5.82 4.88 -19.79
N ARG A 32 -5.76 4.04 -18.77
CA ARG A 32 -5.88 4.41 -17.36
C ARG A 32 -4.57 4.07 -16.66
N THR A 33 -3.97 5.07 -16.05
CA THR A 33 -2.74 4.90 -15.28
C THR A 33 -3.06 4.89 -13.79
N ALA A 34 -2.46 3.94 -13.06
CA ALA A 34 -2.48 3.95 -11.60
C ALA A 34 -1.04 3.82 -11.06
N PRO A 35 -0.59 4.75 -10.21
CA PRO A 35 0.72 4.66 -9.61
C PRO A 35 0.78 3.56 -8.56
N LEU A 36 1.76 2.66 -8.68
CA LEU A 36 2.16 1.74 -7.61
C LEU A 36 3.16 2.38 -6.64
N TRP A 37 3.52 3.64 -6.89
CA TRP A 37 4.42 4.43 -6.06
C TRP A 37 3.64 5.59 -5.44
N THR A 38 3.99 5.96 -4.22
CA THR A 38 3.49 7.19 -3.60
C THR A 38 4.62 8.22 -3.55
N PRO A 39 4.37 9.51 -3.84
CA PRO A 39 5.35 10.57 -3.58
C PRO A 39 5.87 10.51 -2.16
N GLU A 40 7.04 11.08 -1.91
CA GLU A 40 7.64 11.13 -0.57
C GLU A 40 6.69 11.76 0.47
N ASP A 41 5.91 12.76 0.04
CA ASP A 41 4.91 13.45 0.86
C ASP A 41 3.58 12.69 0.99
N GLY A 42 3.44 11.55 0.31
CA GLY A 42 2.29 10.66 0.40
C GLY A 42 1.02 11.09 -0.33
N THR A 43 1.10 12.12 -1.16
CA THR A 43 -0.02 12.65 -1.93
C THR A 43 -0.13 11.94 -3.28
N LEU A 44 -1.27 11.35 -3.62
CA LEU A 44 -1.45 10.79 -4.97
C LEU A 44 -1.42 11.94 -6.00
N ARG A 45 -0.59 11.81 -7.05
CA ARG A 45 -0.53 12.80 -8.14
C ARG A 45 -1.91 12.84 -8.83
N GLY A 46 -2.58 13.99 -8.78
CA GLY A 46 -3.95 14.17 -9.31
C GLY A 46 -5.03 14.45 -8.25
N SER A 47 -4.74 14.34 -6.95
CA SER A 47 -5.60 14.98 -5.95
C SER A 47 -5.29 16.49 -5.96
N GLY A 48 -6.26 17.29 -6.41
CA GLY A 48 -6.10 18.72 -6.65
C GLY A 48 -5.45 19.50 -5.51
N GLU A 49 -4.81 20.59 -5.92
CA GLU A 49 -4.22 21.70 -5.16
C GLU A 49 -3.95 21.48 -3.67
N ARG A 50 -2.66 21.62 -3.33
CA ARG A 50 -2.10 21.84 -2.01
C ARG A 50 -2.96 22.81 -1.20
N GLY A 51 -3.94 22.27 -0.49
CA GLY A 51 -4.89 23.03 0.30
C GLY A 51 -5.42 22.19 1.43
N LEU A 52 -5.85 22.85 2.49
CA LEU A 52 -6.47 22.25 3.67
C LEU A 52 -7.62 21.30 3.27
N LEU A 53 -8.32 21.59 2.16
CA LEU A 53 -9.32 20.71 1.54
C LEU A 53 -8.76 19.38 1.05
N ALA A 54 -7.60 19.32 0.39
CA ALA A 54 -6.98 18.05 0.02
C ALA A 54 -6.63 17.23 1.28
N ARG A 55 -6.15 17.87 2.35
CA ARG A 55 -5.90 17.18 3.64
C ARG A 55 -7.17 16.65 4.30
N LEU A 56 -8.30 17.34 4.14
CA LEU A 56 -9.61 16.92 4.66
C LEU A 56 -10.29 15.87 3.78
N VAL A 57 -10.10 15.92 2.45
CA VAL A 57 -10.78 15.05 1.47
C VAL A 57 -10.00 13.77 1.20
N THR A 58 -8.66 13.81 1.17
CA THR A 58 -7.81 12.61 0.96
C THR A 58 -7.10 12.13 2.23
N GLY A 59 -7.30 12.78 3.38
CA GLY A 59 -6.57 12.44 4.61
C GLY A 59 -5.08 12.77 4.51
N GLY A 60 -4.72 13.80 3.73
CA GLY A 60 -3.35 14.20 3.45
C GLY A 60 -2.49 14.41 4.71
N GLY A 61 -1.66 13.40 5.00
CA GLY A 61 -0.47 13.51 5.85
C GLY A 61 -0.74 13.88 7.31
N VAL A 62 -1.80 13.37 7.94
CA VAL A 62 -1.86 13.39 9.41
C VAL A 62 -1.13 12.15 9.90
N SER A 63 0.05 12.34 10.49
CA SER A 63 0.76 11.25 11.16
C SER A 63 -0.19 10.59 12.17
N PHE A 64 -0.21 9.25 12.23
CA PHE A 64 -1.07 8.52 13.17
C PHE A 64 -1.02 9.13 14.58
N GLY A 65 -2.18 9.30 15.21
CA GLY A 65 -2.26 9.67 16.62
C GLY A 65 -1.72 8.56 17.52
N ARG A 66 -1.53 8.82 18.82
CA ARG A 66 -0.94 7.83 19.75
C ARG A 66 -1.65 6.47 19.72
N ARG A 67 -2.98 6.46 19.63
CA ARG A 67 -3.79 5.22 19.56
C ARG A 67 -3.54 4.47 18.25
N ASP A 68 -3.57 5.19 17.13
CA ASP A 68 -3.38 4.61 15.79
C ASP A 68 -1.95 4.10 15.61
N ARG A 69 -0.94 4.78 16.19
CA ARG A 69 0.45 4.28 16.24
C ARG A 69 0.58 2.97 17.00
N ARG A 70 -0.15 2.81 18.11
CA ARG A 70 -0.17 1.55 18.87
C ARG A 70 -0.82 0.42 18.08
N ARG A 71 -1.94 0.69 17.40
CA ARG A 71 -2.62 -0.26 16.51
C ARG A 71 -1.70 -0.67 15.36
N PHE A 72 -1.11 0.31 14.68
CA PHE A 72 -0.11 0.07 13.64
C PHE A 72 1.02 -0.83 14.13
N ALA A 73 1.65 -0.50 15.25
CA ALA A 73 2.76 -1.28 15.81
C ALA A 73 2.34 -2.73 16.15
N ALA A 74 1.13 -2.92 16.69
CA ALA A 74 0.60 -4.24 16.97
C ALA A 74 0.41 -5.07 15.70
N HIS A 75 -0.19 -4.50 14.66
CA HIS A 75 -0.44 -5.22 13.40
C HIS A 75 0.85 -5.49 12.60
N VAL A 76 1.81 -4.55 12.57
CA VAL A 76 3.13 -4.82 11.97
C VAL A 76 3.87 -5.92 12.73
N LYS A 77 3.84 -5.91 14.07
CA LYS A 77 4.48 -6.95 14.87
C LYS A 77 3.85 -8.31 14.65
N ALA A 78 2.52 -8.41 14.62
CA ALA A 78 1.81 -9.66 14.34
C ALA A 78 2.20 -10.21 12.97
N LEU A 79 2.20 -9.34 11.94
CA LEU A 79 2.59 -9.71 10.58
C LEU A 79 4.05 -10.18 10.50
N ALA A 80 4.98 -9.42 11.07
CA ALA A 80 6.40 -9.78 11.07
C ALA A 80 6.66 -11.10 11.81
N THR A 81 6.01 -11.29 12.96
CA THR A 81 6.10 -12.54 13.74
C THR A 81 5.62 -13.73 12.91
N ALA A 82 4.50 -13.59 12.20
CA ALA A 82 3.96 -14.64 11.34
C ALA A 82 4.88 -15.00 10.17
N ILE A 83 5.48 -13.99 9.52
CA ILE A 83 6.41 -14.19 8.41
C ILE A 83 7.67 -14.91 8.91
N CYS A 84 8.29 -14.44 9.99
CA CYS A 84 9.49 -15.08 10.54
C CYS A 84 9.21 -16.51 11.03
N ALA A 85 8.06 -16.76 11.67
CA ALA A 85 7.69 -18.10 12.11
C ALA A 85 7.43 -19.09 10.95
N THR A 86 7.06 -18.57 9.77
CA THR A 86 6.89 -19.39 8.55
C THR A 86 8.24 -19.82 7.97
N GLU A 87 9.30 -19.03 8.19
CA GLU A 87 10.65 -19.40 7.77
C GLU A 87 11.25 -20.53 8.65
N ASP A 88 10.87 -20.57 9.94
CA ASP A 88 11.30 -21.59 10.89
C ASP A 88 10.47 -22.90 10.81
N ALA A 89 9.20 -22.80 10.41
CA ALA A 89 8.33 -23.94 10.20
C ALA A 89 8.57 -24.51 8.78
N GLY A 90 9.27 -25.64 8.69
CA GLY A 90 9.46 -26.36 7.42
C GLY A 90 8.14 -26.65 6.68
N PRO A 91 8.21 -27.08 5.40
CA PRO A 91 7.09 -27.06 4.44
C PRO A 91 6.01 -28.11 4.69
N ASP A 92 5.77 -28.52 5.94
CA ASP A 92 4.81 -29.56 6.29
C ASP A 92 3.37 -29.03 6.10
N PRO A 93 2.66 -29.47 5.05
CA PRO A 93 1.34 -28.95 4.71
C PRO A 93 0.22 -29.56 5.58
N ALA A 94 0.56 -30.46 6.52
CA ALA A 94 -0.40 -31.14 7.39
C ALA A 94 -0.74 -30.34 8.66
N ALA A 95 0.03 -29.30 9.00
CA ALA A 95 -0.34 -28.36 10.04
C ALA A 95 -1.37 -27.36 9.47
N GLY A 96 -2.66 -27.67 9.62
CA GLY A 96 -3.73 -26.72 9.31
C GLY A 96 -3.48 -25.35 9.96
N ALA A 97 -4.00 -24.27 9.35
CA ALA A 97 -3.80 -22.85 9.69
C ALA A 97 -3.19 -22.64 11.09
N GLY A 98 -1.86 -22.74 11.18
CA GLY A 98 -1.17 -22.64 12.46
C GLY A 98 -1.34 -21.25 13.05
N PRO A 99 -0.93 -21.03 14.31
CA PRO A 99 -0.97 -19.72 14.95
C PRO A 99 -0.34 -18.59 14.10
N GLY A 100 0.64 -18.93 13.25
CA GLY A 100 1.21 -17.99 12.27
C GLY A 100 0.23 -17.50 11.21
N ALA A 101 -0.66 -18.35 10.69
CA ALA A 101 -1.65 -17.95 9.69
C ALA A 101 -2.71 -16.99 10.27
N GLU A 102 -3.10 -17.21 11.53
CA GLU A 102 -3.99 -16.29 12.26
C GLU A 102 -3.31 -14.94 12.50
N LEU A 103 -2.06 -14.93 12.95
CA LEU A 103 -1.27 -13.71 13.15
C LEU A 103 -1.00 -12.95 11.84
N PHE A 104 -0.75 -13.68 10.74
CA PHE A 104 -0.60 -13.08 9.41
C PHE A 104 -1.89 -12.38 8.99
N THR A 105 -3.02 -13.06 9.16
CA THR A 105 -4.36 -12.55 8.85
C THR A 105 -4.69 -11.32 9.70
N GLU A 106 -4.48 -11.41 11.02
CA GLU A 106 -4.70 -10.30 11.96
C GLU A 106 -3.83 -9.08 11.62
N GLY A 107 -2.54 -9.31 11.35
CA GLY A 107 -1.61 -8.25 10.97
C GLY A 107 -1.99 -7.59 9.65
N LEU A 108 -2.24 -8.39 8.61
CA LEU A 108 -2.57 -7.89 7.28
C LEU A 108 -3.88 -7.12 7.25
N TYR A 109 -4.97 -7.71 7.78
CA TYR A 109 -6.27 -7.06 7.76
C TYR A 109 -6.34 -5.87 8.71
N GLY A 110 -5.64 -5.91 9.84
CA GLY A 110 -5.53 -4.76 10.73
C GLY A 110 -4.82 -3.56 10.09
N LEU A 111 -3.77 -3.79 9.30
CA LEU A 111 -3.11 -2.73 8.53
C LEU A 111 -4.01 -2.20 7.41
N ALA A 112 -4.74 -3.08 6.71
CA ALA A 112 -5.67 -2.68 5.66
C ALA A 112 -6.83 -1.83 6.20
N GLU A 113 -7.42 -2.23 7.33
CA GLU A 113 -8.43 -1.46 8.06
C GLU A 113 -7.88 -0.09 8.46
N LEU A 114 -6.68 -0.03 9.06
CA LEU A 114 -6.08 1.23 9.48
C LEU A 114 -5.79 2.16 8.29
N ALA A 115 -5.31 1.62 7.17
CA ALA A 115 -5.11 2.37 5.93
C ALA A 115 -6.42 2.91 5.36
N ARG A 116 -7.50 2.12 5.42
CA ARG A 116 -8.84 2.53 4.99
C ARG A 116 -9.42 3.62 5.87
N GLU A 117 -9.24 3.54 7.19
CA GLU A 117 -9.77 4.52 8.15
C GLU A 117 -9.01 5.86 8.15
N ARG A 118 -7.68 5.81 7.98
CA ARG A 118 -6.80 6.96 8.25
C ARG A 118 -5.94 7.38 7.06
N GLY A 119 -5.72 6.51 6.08
CA GLY A 119 -4.68 6.70 5.07
C GLY A 119 -3.27 6.64 5.68
N GLY A 120 -2.26 7.16 4.97
CA GLY A 120 -0.92 7.38 5.52
C GLY A 120 -0.08 6.14 5.86
N LEU A 121 -0.59 4.91 5.59
CA LEU A 121 0.10 3.66 5.91
C LEU A 121 1.53 3.61 5.33
N HIS A 122 1.74 4.10 4.11
CA HIS A 122 3.05 4.10 3.48
C HIS A 122 4.09 4.97 4.22
N LEU A 123 3.67 6.12 4.81
CA LEU A 123 4.55 6.93 5.67
C LEU A 123 4.86 6.21 6.98
N ALA A 124 3.86 5.52 7.55
CA ALA A 124 4.05 4.74 8.77
C ALA A 124 5.03 3.58 8.53
N LEU A 125 4.91 2.86 7.41
CA LEU A 125 5.82 1.77 7.03
C LEU A 125 7.28 2.27 6.88
N ARG A 126 7.49 3.50 6.41
CA ARG A 126 8.83 4.12 6.31
C ARG A 126 9.34 4.76 7.61
N SER A 127 8.59 4.67 8.70
CA SER A 127 8.98 5.30 9.97
C SER A 127 10.02 4.50 10.74
N GLU A 128 10.77 5.19 11.60
CA GLU A 128 11.68 4.55 12.57
C GLU A 128 10.96 3.55 13.48
N THR A 129 9.65 3.75 13.75
CA THR A 129 8.87 2.81 14.56
C THR A 129 8.82 1.42 13.91
N THR A 130 8.64 1.36 12.59
CA THR A 130 8.67 0.09 11.85
C THR A 130 10.05 -0.55 11.94
N VAL A 131 11.11 0.23 11.78
CA VAL A 131 12.50 -0.25 11.87
C VAL A 131 12.82 -0.82 13.26
N ARG A 132 12.21 -0.29 14.32
CA ARG A 132 12.37 -0.83 15.69
C ARG A 132 11.54 -2.09 15.97
N ILE A 133 10.54 -2.39 15.15
CA ILE A 133 9.64 -3.54 15.31
C ILE A 133 10.18 -4.77 14.55
N LEU A 134 10.70 -4.53 13.35
CA LEU A 134 11.37 -5.54 12.51
C LEU A 134 12.75 -5.87 13.06
#